data_AF-A0A961AYL5-F1
#
_entry.id   AF-A0A961AYL5-F1
#
_cell.length_a   1.000
_cell.length_b   1.000
_cell.length_c   1.000
_cell.angle_alpha   90.00
_cell.angle_beta   90.00
_cell.angle_gamma   90.00
#
_symmetry.space_group_name_H-M   'P 1'
#
loop_
_entity.id
_entity.type
_entity.pdbx_description
1 polymer ?
#
loop_
_entity_poly.entity_id
_entity_poly.type
_entity_poly.pdbx_seq_one_letter_code
_entity_poly.pdbx_strand_id
1 'polypeptide(L)'
;AFEAAGLTESGAAAALDPNDGKTASSLAPGDSPGDSAPVGTTPRPALASLDGATLSEEIVNPDAENADPTASESRPSAGAVSSLVLEGFHETPLPFVLKGVEGDSALIRLLSSTETDPVTVRLGETIPGSHYRIASVESKSISSKEGKGSLVDVSRVLIEDTDTGARHLLVKDVPGQSADTYATLSMPGSDYHYVVKDGDVFRALAPSGDEEDYRVLEIRPTQVVIQNVSSDEVLTIDRRGIAMR
;
A
#
# COMPACT_ATOMS: atom_id res chain seq x y z
N ALA A 1 -9.67 7.27 -66.51
CA ALA A 1 -8.61 8.05 -67.19
C ALA A 1 -8.60 9.44 -66.57
N PHE A 2 -7.64 9.72 -65.69
CA PHE A 2 -7.17 11.06 -65.37
C PHE A 2 -5.68 10.94 -65.06
N GLU A 3 -4.91 11.69 -65.81
CA GLU A 3 -3.45 11.82 -65.86
C GLU A 3 -2.90 12.61 -64.67
N ALA A 4 -1.63 12.29 -64.31
CA ALA A 4 -0.48 13.18 -64.03
C ALA A 4 -0.64 14.31 -62.97
N ALA A 5 0.37 14.82 -62.27
CA ALA A 5 1.80 14.58 -62.04
C ALA A 5 2.19 15.47 -60.82
N GLY A 6 3.34 15.25 -60.20
CA GLY A 6 3.90 16.23 -59.26
C GLY A 6 5.02 15.71 -58.35
N LEU A 7 6.22 15.59 -58.92
CA LEU A 7 7.50 15.50 -58.22
C LEU A 7 7.93 16.89 -57.66
N THR A 8 9.06 16.90 -56.91
CA THR A 8 9.92 18.02 -56.41
C THR A 8 9.63 18.41 -54.95
N GLU A 9 10.57 18.62 -54.02
CA GLU A 9 12.04 18.81 -53.96
C GLU A 9 12.46 18.47 -52.48
N SER A 10 13.58 17.82 -52.16
CA SER A 10 15.00 18.24 -52.16
C SER A 10 15.36 19.37 -51.16
N GLY A 11 16.34 19.08 -50.28
CA GLY A 11 17.04 20.03 -49.40
C GLY A 11 17.22 19.47 -47.97
N ALA A 12 18.25 18.69 -47.62
CA ALA A 12 19.70 18.96 -47.53
C ALA A 12 20.15 19.90 -46.38
N ALA A 13 20.68 19.26 -45.31
CA ALA A 13 21.91 19.54 -44.54
C ALA A 13 22.18 20.90 -43.86
N ALA A 14 22.45 20.84 -42.54
CA ALA A 14 23.56 21.53 -41.83
C ALA A 14 23.63 20.97 -40.37
N ALA A 15 24.69 20.23 -39.99
CA ALA A 15 25.88 20.68 -39.23
C ALA A 15 25.57 21.03 -37.75
N LEU A 16 25.88 20.15 -36.79
CA LEU A 16 27.14 20.09 -36.00
C LEU A 16 27.36 21.30 -35.08
N ASP A 17 27.24 21.10 -33.76
CA ASP A 17 28.12 21.74 -32.76
C ASP A 17 28.17 20.90 -31.45
N PRO A 18 29.33 20.34 -31.08
CA PRO A 18 29.57 19.67 -29.81
C PRO A 18 30.26 20.62 -28.82
N ASN A 19 29.58 20.99 -27.74
CA ASN A 19 30.19 21.80 -26.70
C ASN A 19 30.82 20.92 -25.60
N ASP A 20 32.08 20.56 -25.83
CA ASP A 20 33.02 20.02 -24.83
C ASP A 20 33.60 21.19 -24.02
N GLY A 21 33.10 21.38 -22.80
CA GLY A 21 33.53 22.43 -21.86
C GLY A 21 34.22 21.87 -20.62
N LYS A 22 35.37 21.21 -20.83
CA LYS A 22 36.28 20.78 -19.76
C LYS A 22 37.15 21.96 -19.32
N THR A 23 36.92 22.49 -18.12
CA THR A 23 37.93 23.27 -17.38
C THR A 23 38.06 22.73 -15.96
N ALA A 24 39.17 22.03 -15.73
CA ALA A 24 39.70 21.72 -14.41
C ALA A 24 40.74 22.80 -14.04
N SER A 25 40.71 23.24 -12.79
CA SER A 25 41.76 23.91 -11.98
C SER A 25 41.03 24.64 -10.84
N SER A 26 41.43 24.68 -9.58
CA SER A 26 42.72 24.41 -8.95
C SER A 26 42.56 24.60 -7.41
N LEU A 27 43.29 23.80 -6.61
CA LEU A 27 43.86 24.08 -5.27
C LEU A 27 42.91 24.52 -4.12
N ALA A 28 43.01 24.06 -2.86
CA ALA A 28 44.10 23.49 -2.07
C ALA A 28 43.55 22.79 -0.79
N PRO A 29 44.41 22.15 0.05
CA PRO A 29 44.03 21.29 1.17
C PRO A 29 43.96 22.04 2.52
N GLY A 30 43.08 21.58 3.40
CA GLY A 30 43.02 22.00 4.80
C GLY A 30 43.20 20.80 5.72
N ASP A 31 44.45 20.51 6.08
CA ASP A 31 44.87 19.62 7.14
C ASP A 31 44.95 20.45 8.44
N SER A 32 44.20 20.06 9.48
CA SER A 32 44.70 20.15 10.86
C SER A 32 43.90 19.28 11.83
N PRO A 33 44.58 18.59 12.75
CA PRO A 33 44.02 17.59 13.65
C PRO A 33 43.55 18.21 14.97
N GLY A 34 42.45 17.70 15.50
CA GLY A 34 41.93 18.01 16.82
C GLY A 34 41.71 16.74 17.61
N ASP A 35 42.77 16.28 18.25
CA ASP A 35 42.81 15.24 19.28
C ASP A 35 41.91 15.61 20.46
N SER A 36 40.95 14.75 20.80
CA SER A 36 40.30 14.69 22.12
C SER A 36 39.50 13.39 22.26
N ALA A 37 40.14 12.39 22.85
CA ALA A 37 39.51 11.27 23.56
C ALA A 37 40.20 11.19 24.95
N PRO A 38 39.75 10.39 25.94
CA PRO A 38 38.44 9.78 26.17
C PRO A 38 37.94 9.95 27.64
N VAL A 39 36.62 9.98 27.85
CA VAL A 39 35.94 9.57 29.11
C VAL A 39 34.60 8.98 28.63
N GLY A 40 34.19 7.74 28.84
CA GLY A 40 34.37 6.84 29.97
C GLY A 40 32.99 6.62 30.63
N THR A 41 32.43 5.41 30.47
CA THR A 41 31.24 4.86 31.20
C THR A 41 29.88 5.29 30.61
N THR A 42 29.01 4.45 30.03
CA THR A 42 28.45 3.15 30.46
C THR A 42 27.69 2.53 29.26
N PRO A 43 27.65 1.20 29.05
CA PRO A 43 26.82 0.60 28.00
C PRO A 43 25.34 0.81 28.30
N ARG A 44 24.66 1.61 27.46
CA ARG A 44 23.21 1.72 27.45
C ARG A 44 22.66 0.47 26.76
N PRO A 45 21.76 -0.31 27.38
CA PRO A 45 21.17 -1.48 26.73
C PRO A 45 20.47 -1.04 25.45
N ALA A 46 20.72 -1.80 24.39
CA ALA A 46 19.98 -1.72 23.14
C ALA A 46 18.49 -1.84 23.47
N LEU A 47 17.73 -0.77 23.21
CA LEU A 47 16.28 -0.87 23.13
C LEU A 47 16.02 -1.72 21.90
N ALA A 48 15.63 -2.96 22.18
CA ALA A 48 15.06 -3.86 21.21
C ALA A 48 13.96 -3.12 20.45
N SER A 49 14.05 -3.20 19.13
CA SER A 49 12.91 -3.07 18.24
C SER A 49 11.80 -3.95 18.80
N LEU A 50 10.70 -3.34 19.22
CA LEU A 50 9.44 -4.02 19.43
C LEU A 50 8.61 -3.72 18.19
N ASP A 51 8.68 -4.69 17.29
CA ASP A 51 7.80 -4.91 16.17
C ASP A 51 6.33 -4.64 16.51
N GLY A 52 5.62 -4.12 15.51
CA GLY A 52 4.23 -3.70 15.60
C GLY A 52 3.31 -4.78 16.14
N ALA A 53 2.67 -4.46 17.26
CA ALA A 53 1.39 -5.03 17.63
C ALA A 53 0.36 -3.91 17.44
N THR A 54 -0.27 -3.87 16.27
CA THR A 54 -1.49 -3.09 16.04
C THR A 54 -2.63 -3.79 16.78
N LEU A 55 -3.26 -3.05 17.69
CA LEU A 55 -4.42 -3.51 18.44
C LEU A 55 -5.54 -3.91 17.47
N SER A 56 -6.01 -5.15 17.57
CA SER A 56 -7.38 -5.48 17.18
C SER A 56 -8.30 -4.72 18.12
N GLU A 57 -9.01 -3.69 17.63
CA GLU A 57 -10.09 -3.08 18.42
C GLU A 57 -11.27 -4.05 18.51
N GLU A 58 -11.47 -4.60 19.72
CA GLU A 58 -12.62 -5.41 20.10
C GLU A 58 -13.77 -4.47 20.48
N ILE A 59 -14.79 -4.36 19.62
CA ILE A 59 -16.00 -3.59 19.93
C ILE A 59 -16.96 -4.50 20.70
N VAL A 60 -16.97 -4.38 22.03
CA VAL A 60 -18.01 -4.96 22.90
C VAL A 60 -19.23 -4.05 22.87
N ASN A 61 -20.40 -4.56 22.48
CA ASN A 61 -21.67 -3.83 22.60
C ASN A 61 -21.99 -3.55 24.09
N PRO A 62 -22.15 -2.29 24.52
CA PRO A 62 -22.44 -1.98 25.92
C PRO A 62 -23.96 -2.01 26.17
N ASP A 63 -24.54 -3.21 26.28
CA ASP A 63 -25.86 -3.39 26.90
C ASP A 63 -25.82 -4.62 27.82
N ALA A 64 -25.18 -4.45 28.97
CA ALA A 64 -25.30 -5.35 30.11
C ALA A 64 -24.98 -4.57 31.38
N GLU A 65 -26.01 -3.94 31.92
CA GLU A 65 -26.00 -3.33 33.23
C GLU A 65 -25.75 -4.42 34.30
N ASN A 66 -24.79 -4.15 35.20
CA ASN A 66 -24.64 -4.72 36.55
C ASN A 66 -23.80 -6.02 36.74
N ALA A 67 -22.50 -5.87 37.05
CA ALA A 67 -21.76 -6.72 38.00
C ALA A 67 -20.37 -6.14 38.40
N ASP A 68 -20.07 -6.25 39.69
CA ASP A 68 -18.88 -5.96 40.52
C ASP A 68 -17.47 -5.73 39.90
N PRO A 69 -16.62 -4.86 40.50
CA PRO A 69 -15.26 -4.57 40.05
C PRO A 69 -14.23 -5.55 40.66
N THR A 70 -14.22 -6.78 40.16
CA THR A 70 -13.02 -7.63 40.22
C THR A 70 -12.78 -8.21 38.83
N ALA A 71 -12.48 -7.33 37.87
CA ALA A 71 -12.10 -7.69 36.52
C ALA A 71 -10.68 -8.27 36.53
N SER A 72 -10.61 -9.58 36.78
CA SER A 72 -9.63 -10.42 36.09
C SER A 72 -9.86 -10.14 34.59
N GLU A 73 -8.82 -9.77 33.85
CA GLU A 73 -8.86 -9.68 32.38
C GLU A 73 -9.38 -11.02 31.85
N SER A 74 -10.68 -11.12 31.61
CA SER A 74 -11.31 -12.24 30.94
C SER A 74 -10.89 -12.15 29.49
N ARG A 75 -9.68 -12.63 29.19
CA ARG A 75 -9.29 -12.96 27.82
C ARG A 75 -10.31 -13.98 27.31
N PRO A 76 -10.99 -13.73 26.19
CA PRO A 76 -11.89 -14.72 25.63
C PRO A 76 -11.09 -16.00 25.36
N SER A 77 -11.71 -17.15 25.62
CA SER A 77 -11.16 -18.43 25.18
C SER A 77 -10.99 -18.33 23.66
N ALA A 78 -9.74 -18.37 23.18
CA ALA A 78 -9.47 -18.48 21.76
C ALA A 78 -10.35 -19.60 21.21
N GLY A 79 -11.09 -19.35 20.14
CA GLY A 79 -11.83 -20.42 19.49
C GLY A 79 -11.00 -21.06 18.39
N ALA A 80 -11.43 -22.24 17.94
CA ALA A 80 -10.69 -22.99 16.93
C ALA A 80 -10.59 -22.19 15.64
N VAL A 81 -9.36 -21.99 15.15
CA VAL A 81 -9.07 -21.37 13.85
C VAL A 81 -9.86 -22.07 12.75
N SER A 82 -10.03 -23.40 12.84
CA SER A 82 -10.83 -24.23 11.94
C SER A 82 -12.31 -23.86 11.87
N SER A 83 -12.82 -23.14 12.86
CA SER A 83 -14.20 -22.66 12.93
C SER A 83 -14.35 -21.20 12.53
N LEU A 84 -13.26 -20.48 12.23
CA LEU A 84 -13.37 -19.11 11.75
C LEU A 84 -13.99 -19.07 10.36
N VAL A 85 -14.89 -18.11 10.16
CA VAL A 85 -15.52 -17.80 8.89
C VAL A 85 -15.31 -16.33 8.58
N LEU A 86 -15.16 -16.00 7.29
CA LEU A 86 -15.19 -14.62 6.84
C LEU A 86 -16.64 -14.11 6.84
N GLU A 87 -16.97 -13.25 7.79
CA GLU A 87 -18.29 -12.63 7.89
C GLU A 87 -18.39 -11.38 7.02
N GLY A 88 -17.43 -10.46 7.21
CA GLY A 88 -17.40 -9.16 6.59
C GLY A 88 -16.11 -8.91 5.83
N PHE A 89 -16.22 -8.31 4.64
CA PHE A 89 -15.10 -7.72 3.92
C PHE A 89 -15.42 -6.25 3.73
N HIS A 90 -14.51 -5.41 4.16
CA HIS A 90 -14.64 -3.96 4.05
C HIS A 90 -13.42 -3.41 3.34
N GLU A 91 -13.69 -2.65 2.29
CA GLU A 91 -12.70 -2.02 1.46
C GLU A 91 -13.14 -0.57 1.24
N THR A 92 -12.28 0.38 1.59
CA THR A 92 -12.55 1.82 1.41
C THR A 92 -11.89 2.34 0.13
N PRO A 93 -12.64 2.47 -0.99
CA PRO A 93 -12.06 2.86 -2.28
C PRO A 93 -11.33 4.18 -2.18
N LEU A 94 -10.20 4.26 -2.86
CA LEU A 94 -9.48 5.53 -2.96
C LEU A 94 -10.35 6.55 -3.69
N PRO A 95 -10.50 7.78 -3.15
CA PRO A 95 -11.33 8.81 -3.77
C PRO A 95 -10.61 9.50 -4.95
N PHE A 96 -9.76 8.77 -5.69
CA PHE A 96 -8.93 9.33 -6.76
C PHE A 96 -8.96 8.46 -8.02
N VAL A 97 -8.87 9.13 -9.16
CA VAL A 97 -8.64 8.51 -10.47
C VAL A 97 -7.51 9.24 -11.17
N LEU A 98 -6.53 8.49 -11.66
CA LEU A 98 -5.49 9.04 -12.52
C LEU A 98 -6.06 9.31 -13.92
N LYS A 99 -5.98 10.55 -14.39
CA LYS A 99 -6.39 10.95 -15.75
C LYS A 99 -5.25 11.01 -16.74
N GLY A 100 -4.03 11.20 -16.26
CA GLY A 100 -2.86 11.26 -17.11
C GLY A 100 -1.62 11.64 -16.33
N VAL A 101 -0.51 11.66 -17.04
CA VAL A 101 0.80 12.04 -16.52
C VAL A 101 1.41 13.04 -17.50
N GLU A 102 1.98 14.12 -16.96
CA GLU A 102 2.67 15.17 -17.71
C GLU A 102 4.06 15.40 -17.08
N GLY A 103 5.10 14.82 -17.70
CA GLY A 103 6.45 14.85 -17.13
C GLY A 103 6.50 14.15 -15.77
N ASP A 104 6.88 14.89 -14.72
CA ASP A 104 6.90 14.44 -13.32
C ASP A 104 5.59 14.72 -12.56
N SER A 105 4.54 15.18 -13.25
CA SER A 105 3.25 15.52 -12.66
C SER A 105 2.16 14.51 -13.00
N ALA A 106 1.26 14.26 -12.05
CA ALA A 106 0.07 13.45 -12.22
C ALA A 106 -1.19 14.33 -12.32
N LEU A 107 -2.07 14.01 -13.26
CA LEU A 107 -3.40 14.61 -13.37
C LEU A 107 -4.37 13.74 -12.58
N ILE A 108 -4.75 14.16 -11.38
CA ILE A 108 -5.59 13.41 -10.45
C ILE A 108 -6.99 14.01 -10.40
N ARG A 109 -8.01 13.21 -10.68
CA ARG A 109 -9.40 13.59 -10.44
C ARG A 109 -9.86 13.05 -9.09
N LEU A 110 -10.42 13.91 -8.26
CA LEU A 110 -11.04 13.52 -7.01
C LEU A 110 -12.47 13.02 -7.28
N LEU A 111 -12.83 11.88 -6.71
CA LEU A 111 -14.18 11.31 -6.80
C LEU A 111 -15.14 11.89 -5.75
N SER A 112 -14.60 12.40 -4.64
CA SER A 112 -15.38 13.00 -3.55
C SER A 112 -15.75 14.46 -3.78
N SER A 113 -15.14 15.12 -4.78
CA SER A 113 -15.41 16.52 -5.10
C SER A 113 -16.50 16.65 -6.15
N THR A 114 -17.32 17.71 -6.05
CA THR A 114 -18.29 18.07 -7.09
C THR A 114 -17.61 18.62 -8.35
N GLU A 115 -16.36 19.06 -8.23
CA GLU A 115 -15.53 19.48 -9.36
C GLU A 115 -15.09 18.27 -10.19
N THR A 116 -15.26 18.39 -11.50
CA THR A 116 -14.91 17.33 -12.45
C THR A 116 -13.50 17.46 -13.00
N ASP A 117 -12.89 18.63 -12.83
CA ASP A 117 -11.60 18.95 -13.41
C ASP A 117 -10.45 18.26 -12.65
N PRO A 118 -9.52 17.61 -13.37
CA PRO A 118 -8.37 16.98 -12.74
C PRO A 118 -7.41 18.06 -12.21
N VAL A 119 -6.84 17.79 -11.04
CA VAL A 119 -5.81 18.60 -10.40
C VAL A 119 -4.44 18.07 -10.80
N THR A 120 -3.54 18.96 -11.19
CA THR A 120 -2.13 18.62 -11.44
C THR A 120 -1.36 18.59 -10.13
N VAL A 121 -0.74 17.45 -9.81
CA VAL A 121 0.04 17.26 -8.57
C VAL A 121 1.43 16.74 -8.95
N ARG A 122 2.49 17.40 -8.47
CA ARG A 122 3.87 17.03 -8.80
C ARG A 122 4.37 15.85 -7.98
N LEU A 123 5.43 15.19 -8.47
CA LEU A 123 6.18 14.22 -7.69
C LEU A 123 6.62 14.83 -6.35
N GLY A 124 6.28 14.15 -5.25
CA GLY A 124 6.56 14.61 -3.89
C GLY A 124 5.52 15.53 -3.27
N GLU A 125 4.56 16.05 -4.04
CA GLU A 125 3.45 16.85 -3.50
C GLU A 125 2.31 15.99 -2.94
N THR A 126 1.62 16.55 -1.95
CA THR A 126 0.37 16.01 -1.40
C THR A 126 -0.81 16.37 -2.30
N ILE A 127 -1.66 15.39 -2.61
CA ILE A 127 -2.89 15.58 -3.35
C ILE A 127 -3.84 16.44 -2.51
N PRO A 128 -4.30 17.60 -3.02
CA PRO A 128 -5.14 18.51 -2.26
C PRO A 128 -6.39 17.84 -1.69
N GLY A 129 -6.74 18.16 -0.44
CA GLY A 129 -7.90 17.58 0.24
C GLY A 129 -7.70 16.13 0.69
N SER A 130 -6.47 15.64 0.76
CA SER A 130 -6.15 14.29 1.23
C SER A 130 -4.81 14.21 1.94
N HIS A 131 -4.54 13.04 2.54
CA HIS A 131 -3.29 12.69 3.20
C HIS A 131 -2.31 11.95 2.27
N TYR A 132 -2.64 11.82 0.97
CA TYR A 132 -1.83 11.08 0.01
C TYR A 132 -0.84 11.98 -0.71
N ARG A 133 0.39 11.51 -0.86
CA ARG A 133 1.47 12.16 -1.59
C ARG A 133 1.86 11.35 -2.82
N ILE A 134 2.25 12.03 -3.90
CA ILE A 134 2.81 11.38 -5.08
C ILE A 134 4.21 10.86 -4.77
N ALA A 135 4.38 9.54 -4.74
CA ALA A 135 5.66 8.88 -4.48
C ALA A 135 6.43 8.53 -5.75
N SER A 136 5.73 8.20 -6.85
CA SER A 136 6.34 7.91 -8.14
C SER A 136 5.38 8.18 -9.30
N VAL A 137 5.93 8.57 -10.44
CA VAL A 137 5.20 8.84 -11.67
C VAL A 137 5.88 8.10 -12.82
N GLU A 138 5.14 7.22 -13.49
CA GLU A 138 5.62 6.43 -14.63
C GLU A 138 4.69 6.64 -15.83
N SER A 139 5.19 7.28 -16.89
CA SER A 139 4.45 7.36 -18.15
C SER A 139 4.70 6.11 -18.99
N LYS A 140 3.63 5.46 -19.44
CA LYS A 140 3.73 4.22 -20.22
C LYS A 140 2.58 4.11 -21.21
N SER A 141 2.90 3.70 -22.42
CA SER A 141 1.90 3.41 -23.46
C SER A 141 2.14 2.01 -24.03
N ILE A 142 1.07 1.26 -24.25
CA ILE A 142 1.11 -0.08 -24.83
C ILE A 142 0.32 -0.12 -26.13
N SER A 143 0.81 -0.84 -27.14
CA SER A 143 0.05 -1.07 -28.37
C SER A 143 -1.02 -2.14 -28.10
N SER A 144 -2.29 -1.75 -28.19
CA SER A 144 -3.39 -2.68 -27.97
C SER A 144 -3.71 -3.43 -29.27
N LYS A 145 -3.64 -4.77 -29.20
CA LYS A 145 -4.02 -5.67 -30.30
C LYS A 145 -5.53 -5.58 -30.58
N GLU A 146 -6.33 -5.34 -29.54
CA GLU A 146 -7.78 -5.12 -29.66
C GLU A 146 -8.09 -3.76 -30.31
N GLY A 147 -7.25 -2.76 -30.08
CA GLY A 147 -7.33 -1.43 -30.68
C GLY A 147 -6.71 -1.31 -32.08
N LYS A 148 -6.49 -2.42 -32.81
CA LYS A 148 -5.85 -2.46 -34.14
C LYS A 148 -4.49 -1.73 -34.20
N GLY A 149 -3.71 -1.78 -33.12
CA GLY A 149 -2.40 -1.13 -33.03
C GLY A 149 -2.41 0.28 -32.43
N SER A 150 -3.57 0.78 -31.99
CA SER A 150 -3.65 2.06 -31.26
C SER A 150 -2.84 1.99 -29.96
N LEU A 151 -2.08 3.04 -29.69
CA LEU A 151 -1.37 3.21 -28.42
C LEU A 151 -2.38 3.55 -27.33
N VAL A 152 -2.45 2.71 -26.31
CA VAL A 152 -3.23 2.93 -25.10
C VAL A 152 -2.28 3.41 -24.01
N ASP A 153 -2.58 4.58 -23.47
CA ASP A 153 -1.86 5.12 -22.32
C ASP A 153 -2.23 4.30 -21.07
N VAL A 154 -1.22 3.69 -20.47
CA VAL A 154 -1.28 2.88 -19.24
C VAL A 154 -0.32 3.42 -18.20
N SER A 155 -0.16 4.75 -18.19
CA SER A 155 0.63 5.46 -17.19
C SER A 155 0.18 5.11 -15.77
N ARG A 156 1.15 5.08 -14.87
CA ARG A 156 1.02 4.60 -13.49
C ARG A 156 1.55 5.65 -12.53
N VAL A 157 0.90 5.80 -11.41
CA VAL A 157 1.33 6.70 -10.34
C VAL A 157 1.26 5.94 -9.03
N LEU A 158 2.35 5.96 -8.27
CA LEU A 158 2.37 5.43 -6.91
C LEU A 158 2.08 6.59 -5.96
N ILE A 159 1.05 6.44 -5.13
CA ILE A 159 0.75 7.37 -4.05
C ILE A 159 1.09 6.72 -2.71
N GLU A 160 1.48 7.53 -1.74
CA GLU A 160 1.79 7.11 -0.38
C GLU A 160 0.90 7.88 0.59
N ASP A 161 0.20 7.17 1.46
CA ASP A 161 -0.49 7.78 2.60
C ASP A 161 0.54 8.29 3.61
N THR A 162 0.49 9.58 3.92
CA THR A 162 1.44 10.20 4.85
C THR A 162 1.16 9.89 6.32
N ASP A 163 -0.04 9.41 6.65
CA ASP A 163 -0.39 9.02 8.02
C ASP A 163 0.00 7.57 8.30
N THR A 164 -0.27 6.66 7.36
CA THR A 164 -0.04 5.21 7.55
C THR A 164 1.24 4.69 6.88
N GLY A 165 1.80 5.43 5.92
CA GLY A 165 2.91 4.98 5.07
C GLY A 165 2.50 3.96 3.99
N ALA A 166 1.20 3.63 3.88
CA ALA A 166 0.69 2.69 2.89
C ALA A 166 0.86 3.23 1.47
N ARG A 167 1.15 2.35 0.51
CA ARG A 167 1.40 2.72 -0.90
C ARG A 167 0.36 2.13 -1.83
N HIS A 168 -0.17 2.94 -2.73
CA HIS A 168 -1.21 2.53 -3.67
C HIS A 168 -0.84 2.86 -5.11
N LEU A 169 -1.12 1.92 -6.00
CA LEU A 169 -0.88 2.08 -7.43
C LEU A 169 -2.16 2.60 -8.09
N LEU A 170 -2.08 3.79 -8.66
CA LEU A 170 -3.07 4.32 -9.58
C LEU A 170 -2.66 4.00 -11.00
N VAL A 171 -3.62 3.54 -11.80
CA VAL A 171 -3.47 3.32 -13.24
C VAL A 171 -4.44 4.23 -13.96
N LYS A 172 -4.01 4.77 -15.11
CA LYS A 172 -4.84 5.71 -15.87
C LYS A 172 -6.25 5.15 -16.14
N ASP A 173 -7.24 5.99 -15.85
CA ASP A 173 -8.67 5.74 -16.00
C ASP A 173 -9.21 4.51 -15.22
N VAL A 174 -8.41 3.93 -14.32
CA VAL A 174 -8.83 2.89 -13.39
C VAL A 174 -9.02 3.52 -12.00
N PRO A 175 -10.15 3.27 -11.31
CA PRO A 175 -10.32 3.67 -9.92
C PRO A 175 -9.22 3.08 -9.05
N GLY A 176 -8.64 3.88 -8.16
CA GLY A 176 -7.65 3.37 -7.22
C GLY A 176 -8.23 2.29 -6.31
N GLN A 177 -7.49 1.20 -6.12
CA GLN A 177 -7.82 0.17 -5.14
C GLN A 177 -7.30 0.56 -3.75
N SER A 178 -8.04 0.16 -2.73
CA SER A 178 -8.07 0.78 -1.40
C SER A 178 -6.83 0.57 -0.53
N ALA A 179 -6.65 1.47 0.43
CA ALA A 179 -5.63 1.40 1.48
C ALA A 179 -6.09 0.65 2.73
N ASP A 180 -7.31 0.97 3.18
CA ASP A 180 -7.93 0.37 4.34
C ASP A 180 -8.82 -0.78 3.89
N THR A 181 -8.21 -1.96 3.81
CA THR A 181 -8.92 -3.22 3.68
C THR A 181 -8.88 -3.91 5.04
N TYR A 182 -10.04 -4.25 5.58
CA TYR A 182 -10.15 -5.07 6.78
C TYR A 182 -11.19 -6.16 6.60
N ALA A 183 -11.00 -7.26 7.32
CA ALA A 183 -11.92 -8.37 7.39
C ALA A 183 -12.50 -8.49 8.79
N THR A 184 -13.74 -8.93 8.86
CA THR A 184 -14.38 -9.37 10.09
C THR A 184 -14.48 -10.88 10.04
N LEU A 185 -13.72 -11.55 10.91
CA LEU A 185 -13.77 -12.99 11.09
C LEU A 185 -14.64 -13.29 12.30
N SER A 186 -15.52 -14.27 12.20
CA SER A 186 -16.31 -14.73 13.34
C SER A 186 -16.34 -16.23 13.42
N MET A 187 -16.82 -16.73 14.56
CA MET A 187 -17.01 -18.15 14.77
C MET A 187 -18.49 -18.45 14.86
N PRO A 188 -19.01 -19.46 14.15
CA PRO A 188 -20.40 -19.84 14.22
C PRO A 188 -20.81 -20.17 15.67
N GLY A 189 -21.79 -19.43 16.20
CA GLY A 189 -22.27 -19.60 17.57
C GLY A 189 -21.45 -18.87 18.64
N SER A 190 -20.54 -18.00 18.23
CA SER A 190 -19.80 -17.09 19.10
C SER A 190 -20.23 -15.65 18.80
N ASP A 191 -20.39 -14.83 19.84
CA ASP A 191 -20.62 -13.38 19.69
C ASP A 191 -19.31 -12.59 19.47
N TYR A 192 -18.19 -13.29 19.33
CA TYR A 192 -16.86 -12.70 19.16
C TYR A 192 -16.51 -12.56 17.68
N HIS A 193 -16.04 -11.36 17.33
CA HIS A 193 -15.61 -11.00 15.99
C HIS A 193 -14.18 -10.46 16.04
N TYR A 194 -13.30 -10.98 15.19
CA TYR A 194 -11.96 -10.45 14.97
C TYR A 194 -12.01 -9.46 13.82
N VAL A 195 -11.67 -8.20 14.08
CA VAL A 195 -11.42 -7.21 13.03
C VAL A 195 -9.93 -7.22 12.75
N VAL A 196 -9.56 -7.62 11.53
CA VAL A 196 -8.16 -7.81 11.14
C VAL A 196 -7.81 -7.05 9.86
N LYS A 197 -6.60 -6.49 9.82
CA LYS A 197 -5.96 -5.87 8.65
C LYS A 197 -4.82 -6.73 8.13
N ASP A 198 -4.31 -6.38 6.95
CA ASP A 198 -3.09 -6.99 6.41
C ASP A 198 -1.92 -6.81 7.39
N GLY A 199 -1.19 -7.89 7.69
CA GLY A 199 -0.07 -7.89 8.62
C GLY A 199 -0.44 -8.04 10.10
N ASP A 200 -1.71 -7.90 10.48
CA ASP A 200 -2.14 -8.09 11.88
C ASP A 200 -1.87 -9.52 12.35
N VAL A 201 -1.60 -9.67 13.65
CA VAL A 201 -1.43 -10.96 14.30
C VAL A 201 -2.51 -11.13 15.37
N PHE A 202 -3.24 -12.24 15.31
CA PHE A 202 -4.26 -12.60 16.29
C PHE A 202 -4.04 -14.02 16.81
N ARG A 203 -4.58 -14.32 17.98
CA ARG A 203 -4.46 -15.62 18.63
C ARG A 203 -5.72 -16.45 18.46
N ALA A 204 -5.57 -17.70 18.03
CA ALA A 204 -6.66 -18.66 17.86
C ALA A 204 -6.21 -20.05 18.30
N LEU A 205 -7.16 -20.94 18.61
CA LEU A 205 -6.84 -22.34 18.87
C LEU A 205 -6.53 -23.04 17.56
N ALA A 206 -5.35 -23.61 17.47
CA ALA A 206 -4.93 -24.52 16.42
C ALA A 206 -5.88 -25.71 16.28
N PRO A 207 -5.86 -26.41 15.13
CA PRO A 207 -6.53 -27.70 14.99
C PRO A 207 -6.04 -28.74 16.02
N SER A 208 -4.80 -28.61 16.53
CA SER A 208 -4.24 -29.45 17.58
C SER A 208 -4.84 -29.16 18.97
N GLY A 209 -5.51 -28.01 19.14
CA GLY A 209 -6.06 -27.56 20.42
C GLY A 209 -5.12 -26.64 21.22
N ASP A 210 -3.95 -26.31 20.69
CA ASP A 210 -3.02 -25.34 21.30
C ASP A 210 -3.36 -23.92 20.86
N GLU A 211 -3.16 -22.91 21.70
CA GLU A 211 -3.26 -21.51 21.27
C GLU A 211 -2.04 -21.12 20.44
N GLU A 212 -2.28 -20.66 19.23
CA GLU A 212 -1.23 -20.23 18.31
C GLU A 212 -1.51 -18.84 17.76
N ASP A 213 -0.43 -18.15 17.40
CA ASP A 213 -0.49 -16.83 16.79
C ASP A 213 -0.55 -16.97 15.26
N TYR A 214 -1.51 -16.28 14.65
CA TYR A 214 -1.76 -16.28 13.21
C TYR A 214 -1.60 -14.85 12.67
N ARG A 215 -0.76 -14.69 11.66
CA ARG A 215 -0.57 -13.43 10.92
C ARG A 215 -1.47 -13.40 9.69
N VAL A 216 -2.14 -12.28 9.45
CA VAL A 216 -2.86 -12.05 8.19
C VAL A 216 -1.87 -11.69 7.09
N LEU A 217 -1.87 -12.47 6.02
CA LEU A 217 -1.01 -12.26 4.86
C LEU A 217 -1.69 -11.51 3.72
N GLU A 218 -3.01 -11.73 3.55
CA GLU A 218 -3.77 -11.10 2.50
C GLU A 218 -5.28 -11.15 2.81
N ILE A 219 -5.99 -10.08 2.49
CA ILE A 219 -7.46 -10.01 2.61
C ILE A 219 -8.07 -9.86 1.21
N ARG A 220 -9.02 -10.73 0.87
CA ARG A 220 -9.76 -10.71 -0.39
C ARG A 220 -11.27 -10.68 -0.13
N PRO A 221 -12.10 -10.26 -1.11
CA PRO A 221 -13.55 -10.21 -0.94
C PRO A 221 -14.22 -11.53 -0.54
N THR A 222 -13.60 -12.67 -0.88
CA THR A 222 -14.17 -14.01 -0.64
C THR A 222 -13.41 -14.84 0.38
N GLN A 223 -12.19 -14.42 0.74
CA GLN A 223 -11.28 -15.21 1.58
C GLN A 223 -10.22 -14.34 2.27
N VAL A 224 -9.69 -14.81 3.38
CA VAL A 224 -8.55 -14.25 4.09
C VAL A 224 -7.45 -15.30 4.16
N VAL A 225 -6.24 -14.92 3.81
CA VAL A 225 -5.06 -15.80 3.90
C VAL A 225 -4.33 -15.46 5.18
N ILE A 226 -4.13 -16.45 6.03
CA ILE A 226 -3.42 -16.33 7.30
C ILE A 226 -2.25 -17.31 7.35
N GLN A 227 -1.26 -17.00 8.16
CA GLN A 227 -0.09 -17.84 8.40
C GLN A 227 0.08 -18.09 9.89
N ASN A 228 0.24 -19.34 10.28
CA ASN A 228 0.70 -19.68 11.62
C ASN A 228 2.15 -19.21 11.80
N VAL A 229 2.39 -18.36 12.79
CA VAL A 229 3.71 -17.74 13.02
C VAL A 229 4.75 -18.74 13.50
N SER A 230 4.33 -19.84 14.14
CA SER A 230 5.24 -20.86 14.69
C SER A 230 5.59 -21.95 13.68
N SER A 231 4.62 -22.38 12.87
CA SER A 231 4.79 -23.49 11.92
C SER A 231 5.01 -23.05 10.48
N ASP A 232 4.87 -21.75 10.19
CA ASP A 232 4.83 -21.16 8.85
C ASP A 232 3.70 -21.72 7.94
N GLU A 233 2.77 -22.50 8.49
CA GLU A 233 1.63 -23.06 7.75
C GLU A 233 0.67 -21.96 7.30
N VAL A 234 0.27 -22.00 6.02
CA VAL A 234 -0.64 -21.03 5.43
C VAL A 234 -2.04 -21.63 5.31
N LEU A 235 -3.03 -20.94 5.88
CA LEU A 235 -4.43 -21.32 5.87
C LEU A 235 -5.25 -20.27 5.12
N THR A 236 -6.35 -20.70 4.50
CA THR A 236 -7.30 -19.79 3.86
C THR A 236 -8.65 -19.89 4.57
N ILE A 237 -9.16 -18.77 5.07
CA ILE A 237 -10.48 -18.66 5.69
C ILE A 237 -11.45 -18.09 4.65
N ASP A 238 -12.47 -18.85 4.31
CA ASP A 238 -13.52 -18.44 3.39
C ASP A 238 -14.79 -18.03 4.15
N ARG A 239 -15.79 -17.53 3.42
CA ARG A 239 -17.15 -17.31 3.95
C ARG A 239 -17.84 -18.57 4.49
N ARG A 240 -17.27 -19.75 4.22
CA ARG A 240 -17.81 -21.06 4.64
C ARG A 240 -16.95 -21.77 5.69
N GLY A 241 -15.84 -21.17 6.11
CA GLY A 241 -14.84 -21.80 6.98
C GLY A 241 -13.49 -21.95 6.28
N ILE A 242 -12.57 -22.69 6.91
CA ILE A 242 -11.24 -22.92 6.32
C ILE A 242 -11.33 -23.77 5.06
N ALA A 243 -10.76 -23.28 3.96
CA ALA A 243 -10.38 -24.09 2.82
C ALA A 243 -8.91 -24.51 2.96
N MET A 244 -8.66 -25.80 3.16
CA MET A 244 -7.31 -26.37 3.05
C MET A 244 -6.90 -26.41 1.58
N ARG A 245 -5.70 -25.95 1.28
CA ARG A 245 -5.09 -26.06 -0.05
C ARG A 245 -3.93 -27.04 -0.06
#